data_AF-A0A1E3WCU3-F1
#
_entry.id   AF-A0A1E3WCU3-F1
#
_cell.length_a   1.000
_cell.length_b   1.000
_cell.length_c   1.000
_cell.angle_alpha   90.00
_cell.angle_beta   90.00
_cell.angle_gamma   90.00
#
_symmetry.space_group_name_H-M   'P 1'
#
loop_
_entity.id
_entity.type
_entity.pdbx_description
1 polymer ?
#
loop_
_entity_poly.entity_id
_entity_poly.type
_entity_poly.pdbx_seq_one_letter_code
_entity_poly.pdbx_strand_id
1 'polypeptide(L)'
;MALALSDYTTAIHLKPDLVEAWYNRGTLYTRLRRYETAASDFAEAIKLKPNFALAYCNRGFAFSQLGEYDRALADYSAGLEHDGGSNICYLNRGTLFLMFGEYEKAITDFTQAIDDKPTAAIALSRRGQAHEALEHRSQALDDYRAALESYPNFQSAREGFARITAQPQQAEENP
;
A
#
# COMPACT_ATOMS: atom_id res chain seq x y z
N MET A 1 -14.46 -15.65 12.26
CA MET A 1 -14.70 -15.04 10.92
C MET A 1 -16.12 -15.26 10.43
N ALA A 2 -16.67 -16.48 10.43
CA ALA A 2 -18.05 -16.74 9.99
C ALA A 2 -19.13 -16.02 10.83
N LEU A 3 -19.02 -16.02 12.17
CA LEU A 3 -19.94 -15.28 13.04
C LEU A 3 -19.94 -13.77 12.73
N ALA A 4 -18.77 -13.15 12.65
CA ALA A 4 -18.67 -11.71 12.36
C ALA A 4 -19.27 -11.30 11.00
N LEU A 5 -19.17 -12.16 9.96
CA LEU A 5 -19.85 -11.91 8.68
C LEU A 5 -21.37 -11.91 8.83
N SER A 6 -21.90 -12.86 9.61
CA SER A 6 -23.34 -12.95 9.90
C SER A 6 -23.82 -11.73 10.69
N ASP A 7 -23.04 -11.30 11.67
CA ASP A 7 -23.36 -10.14 12.52
C ASP A 7 -23.42 -8.85 11.69
N TYR A 8 -22.40 -8.59 10.84
CA TYR A 8 -22.43 -7.41 9.98
C TYR A 8 -23.52 -7.48 8.91
N THR A 9 -23.83 -8.67 8.39
CA THR A 9 -24.95 -8.83 7.45
C THR A 9 -26.29 -8.52 8.11
N THR A 10 -26.48 -8.99 9.34
CA THR A 10 -27.68 -8.67 10.13
C THR A 10 -27.73 -7.18 10.46
N ALA A 11 -26.61 -6.57 10.84
CA ALA A 11 -26.53 -5.14 11.12
C ALA A 11 -26.89 -4.30 9.90
N ILE A 12 -26.40 -4.65 8.71
CA ILE A 12 -26.75 -3.99 7.44
C ILE A 12 -28.23 -4.15 7.12
N HIS A 13 -28.81 -5.34 7.36
CA HIS A 13 -30.24 -5.56 7.12
C HIS A 13 -31.12 -4.71 8.05
N LEU A 14 -30.75 -4.60 9.33
CA LEU A 14 -31.48 -3.81 10.32
C LEU A 14 -31.25 -2.30 10.15
N LYS A 15 -30.04 -1.92 9.73
CA LYS A 15 -29.60 -0.53 9.61
C LYS A 15 -28.68 -0.37 8.37
N PRO A 16 -29.26 -0.16 7.17
CA PRO A 16 -28.50 -0.12 5.92
C PRO A 16 -27.62 1.12 5.76
N ASP A 17 -27.86 2.18 6.54
CA ASP A 17 -27.06 3.41 6.57
C ASP A 17 -25.87 3.34 7.55
N LEU A 18 -25.63 2.18 8.19
CA LEU A 18 -24.50 1.97 9.09
C LEU A 18 -23.20 1.74 8.31
N VAL A 19 -22.50 2.83 8.00
CA VAL A 19 -21.22 2.88 7.26
C VAL A 19 -20.22 1.84 7.77
N GLU A 20 -20.06 1.73 9.08
CA GLU A 20 -19.07 0.86 9.72
C GLU A 20 -19.38 -0.63 9.47
N ALA A 21 -20.65 -1.01 9.35
CA ALA A 21 -21.02 -2.41 9.10
C ALA A 21 -20.61 -2.83 7.68
N TRP A 22 -20.86 -1.98 6.68
CA TRP A 22 -20.39 -2.18 5.31
C TRP A 22 -18.86 -2.26 5.24
N TYR A 23 -18.17 -1.27 5.81
CA TYR A 23 -16.70 -1.23 5.80
C TYR A 23 -16.06 -2.44 6.49
N ASN A 24 -16.57 -2.82 7.67
CA ASN A 24 -16.01 -3.95 8.41
C ASN A 24 -16.29 -5.29 7.72
N ARG A 25 -17.48 -5.46 7.12
CA ARG A 25 -17.79 -6.65 6.32
C ARG A 25 -16.92 -6.73 5.07
N GLY A 26 -16.71 -5.61 4.37
CA GLY A 26 -15.76 -5.52 3.25
C GLY A 26 -14.34 -5.93 3.67
N THR A 27 -13.88 -5.47 4.83
CA THR A 27 -12.56 -5.85 5.38
C THR A 27 -12.47 -7.36 5.68
N LEU A 28 -13.54 -7.98 6.17
CA LEU A 28 -13.59 -9.43 6.34
C LEU A 28 -13.55 -10.16 5.00
N TYR A 29 -14.27 -9.68 3.98
CA TYR A 29 -14.22 -10.25 2.64
C TYR A 29 -12.83 -10.14 2.02
N THR A 30 -12.11 -9.03 2.22
CA THR A 30 -10.71 -8.90 1.82
C THR A 30 -9.83 -9.97 2.46
N ARG A 31 -9.98 -10.22 3.77
CA ARG A 31 -9.22 -11.28 4.48
C ARG A 31 -9.55 -12.69 3.96
N LEU A 32 -10.77 -12.88 3.47
CA LEU A 32 -11.21 -14.11 2.82
C LEU A 32 -10.89 -14.16 1.31
N ARG A 33 -10.16 -13.16 0.79
CA ARG A 33 -9.80 -13.02 -0.63
C ARG A 33 -11.01 -12.95 -1.58
N ARG A 34 -12.16 -12.51 -1.08
CA ARG A 34 -13.38 -12.28 -1.85
C ARG A 34 -13.44 -10.81 -2.29
N TYR A 35 -12.54 -10.44 -3.18
CA TYR A 35 -12.23 -9.03 -3.46
C TYR A 35 -13.37 -8.29 -4.17
N GLU A 36 -14.13 -8.93 -5.04
CA GLU A 36 -15.29 -8.33 -5.70
C GLU A 36 -16.38 -7.99 -4.68
N THR A 37 -16.65 -8.91 -3.75
CA THR A 37 -17.62 -8.69 -2.67
C THR A 37 -17.13 -7.60 -1.71
N ALA A 38 -15.84 -7.60 -1.39
CA ALA A 38 -15.23 -6.55 -0.58
C ALA A 38 -15.35 -5.17 -1.25
N ALA A 39 -15.06 -5.07 -2.54
CA ALA A 39 -15.13 -3.83 -3.29
C ALA A 39 -16.55 -3.26 -3.33
N SER A 40 -17.57 -4.11 -3.46
CA SER A 40 -18.98 -3.72 -3.38
C SER A 40 -19.34 -3.16 -2.00
N ASP A 41 -18.91 -3.82 -0.92
CA ASP A 41 -19.17 -3.35 0.45
C ASP A 41 -18.46 -2.02 0.74
N PHE A 42 -17.23 -1.84 0.27
CA PHE A 42 -16.55 -0.55 0.38
C PHE A 42 -17.22 0.54 -0.46
N ALA A 43 -17.77 0.20 -1.63
CA ALA A 43 -18.51 1.15 -2.45
C ALA A 43 -19.78 1.67 -1.74
N GLU A 44 -20.52 0.82 -1.04
CA GLU A 44 -21.65 1.26 -0.22
C GLU A 44 -21.19 2.12 0.96
N ALA A 45 -20.08 1.76 1.64
CA ALA A 45 -19.52 2.59 2.69
C ALA A 45 -19.12 4.00 2.19
N ILE A 46 -18.51 4.09 1.00
CA ILE A 46 -18.14 5.36 0.34
C ILE A 46 -19.39 6.15 -0.04
N LYS A 47 -20.43 5.50 -0.59
CA LYS A 47 -21.68 6.17 -0.96
C LYS A 47 -22.36 6.81 0.26
N LEU A 48 -22.34 6.13 1.40
CA LEU A 48 -22.91 6.63 2.66
C LEU A 48 -22.02 7.69 3.32
N LYS A 49 -20.69 7.58 3.18
CA LYS A 49 -19.70 8.52 3.71
C LYS A 49 -18.63 8.84 2.65
N PRO A 50 -18.87 9.83 1.78
CA PRO A 50 -17.99 10.12 0.63
C PRO A 50 -16.57 10.54 0.98
N ASN A 51 -16.31 10.98 2.21
CA ASN A 51 -14.98 11.36 2.70
C ASN A 51 -14.28 10.24 3.49
N PHE A 52 -14.73 8.99 3.38
CA PHE A 52 -14.14 7.88 4.13
C PHE A 52 -12.86 7.34 3.47
N ALA A 53 -11.74 8.01 3.70
CA ALA A 53 -10.42 7.70 3.11
C ALA A 53 -10.05 6.21 3.15
N LEU A 54 -10.22 5.54 4.31
CA LEU A 54 -9.89 4.11 4.45
C LEU A 54 -10.74 3.19 3.56
N ALA A 55 -12.00 3.54 3.30
CA ALA A 55 -12.84 2.75 2.41
C ALA A 55 -12.33 2.80 0.97
N TYR A 56 -11.87 3.98 0.50
CA TYR A 56 -11.19 4.10 -0.79
C TYR A 56 -9.89 3.30 -0.82
N CYS A 57 -9.01 3.43 0.19
CA CYS A 57 -7.76 2.67 0.23
C CYS A 57 -8.01 1.15 0.17
N ASN A 58 -8.99 0.64 0.92
CA ASN A 58 -9.28 -0.79 0.93
C ASN A 58 -10.00 -1.27 -0.33
N ARG A 59 -10.82 -0.42 -0.96
CA ARG A 59 -11.42 -0.74 -2.27
C ARG A 59 -10.37 -0.75 -3.37
N GLY A 60 -9.44 0.21 -3.36
CA GLY A 60 -8.28 0.22 -4.25
C GLY A 60 -7.41 -1.02 -4.06
N PHE A 61 -7.20 -1.47 -2.82
CA PHE A 61 -6.54 -2.76 -2.55
C PHE A 61 -7.30 -3.94 -3.16
N ALA A 62 -8.61 -4.02 -2.98
CA ALA A 62 -9.42 -5.07 -3.59
C ALA A 62 -9.29 -5.06 -5.13
N PHE A 63 -9.36 -3.89 -5.79
CA PHE A 63 -9.14 -3.77 -7.23
C PHE A 63 -7.74 -4.17 -7.67
N SER A 64 -6.69 -3.80 -6.92
CA SER A 64 -5.32 -4.24 -7.19
C SER A 64 -5.19 -5.77 -7.15
N GLN A 65 -5.85 -6.43 -6.21
CA GLN A 65 -5.87 -7.90 -6.13
C GLN A 65 -6.66 -8.55 -7.28
N LEU A 66 -7.58 -7.82 -7.90
CA LEU A 66 -8.34 -8.24 -9.09
C LEU A 66 -7.61 -7.94 -10.40
N GLY A 67 -6.46 -7.25 -10.36
CA GLY A 67 -5.75 -6.78 -11.56
C GLY A 67 -6.37 -5.52 -12.19
N GLU A 68 -7.35 -4.90 -11.54
CA GLU A 68 -8.01 -3.67 -11.99
C GLU A 68 -7.20 -2.44 -11.58
N TYR A 69 -5.97 -2.33 -12.06
CA TYR A 69 -4.98 -1.38 -11.54
C TYR A 69 -5.36 0.10 -11.75
N ASP A 70 -6.01 0.45 -12.86
CA ASP A 70 -6.45 1.84 -13.09
C ASP A 70 -7.47 2.29 -12.04
N ARG A 71 -8.41 1.39 -11.70
CA ARG A 71 -9.40 1.63 -10.64
C ARG A 71 -8.74 1.68 -9.26
N ALA A 72 -7.73 0.84 -9.03
CA ALA A 72 -6.95 0.89 -7.81
C ALA A 72 -6.21 2.22 -7.64
N LEU A 73 -5.51 2.70 -8.67
CA LEU A 73 -4.83 4.00 -8.67
C LEU A 73 -5.79 5.17 -8.43
N ALA A 74 -6.96 5.14 -9.07
CA ALA A 74 -8.00 6.14 -8.88
C ALA A 74 -8.50 6.16 -7.43
N ASP A 75 -8.80 4.99 -6.86
CA ASP A 75 -9.25 4.88 -5.46
C ASP A 75 -8.17 5.29 -4.46
N TYR A 76 -6.91 4.91 -4.66
CA TYR A 76 -5.84 5.37 -3.77
C TYR A 76 -5.69 6.89 -3.82
N SER A 77 -5.80 7.49 -4.99
CA SER A 77 -5.70 8.95 -5.13
C SER A 77 -6.89 9.66 -4.47
N ALA A 78 -8.12 9.18 -4.67
CA ALA A 78 -9.30 9.69 -3.98
C ALA A 78 -9.20 9.55 -2.45
N GLY A 79 -8.66 8.43 -1.95
CA GLY A 79 -8.43 8.24 -0.52
C GLY A 79 -7.44 9.24 0.09
N LEU A 80 -6.47 9.72 -0.69
CA LEU A 80 -5.48 10.72 -0.27
C LEU A 80 -6.00 12.17 -0.36
N GLU A 81 -7.05 12.43 -1.13
CA GLU A 81 -7.70 13.75 -1.21
C GLU A 81 -8.56 14.07 0.02
N HIS A 82 -8.91 13.07 0.83
CA HIS A 82 -9.75 13.23 2.01
C HIS A 82 -8.92 13.32 3.31
N ASP A 83 -9.39 14.17 4.23
CA ASP A 83 -8.73 14.41 5.51
C ASP A 83 -8.59 13.11 6.32
N GLY A 84 -7.37 12.82 6.79
CA GLY A 84 -7.01 11.51 7.34
C GLY A 84 -6.51 10.49 6.31
N GLY A 85 -6.05 10.95 5.14
CA GLY A 85 -5.36 10.14 4.13
C GLY A 85 -4.40 9.14 4.79
N SER A 86 -4.63 7.85 4.54
CA SER A 86 -3.90 6.81 5.26
C SER A 86 -2.56 6.56 4.58
N ASN A 87 -1.49 6.44 5.38
CA ASN A 87 -0.15 6.06 4.90
C ASN A 87 -0.17 4.74 4.09
N ILE A 88 -1.20 3.90 4.29
CA ILE A 88 -1.43 2.69 3.48
C ILE A 88 -1.83 2.99 2.02
N CYS A 89 -2.53 4.09 1.76
CA CYS A 89 -2.86 4.53 0.39
C CYS A 89 -1.58 4.91 -0.36
N TYR A 90 -0.70 5.70 0.26
CA TYR A 90 0.62 6.02 -0.30
C TYR A 90 1.45 4.76 -0.54
N LEU A 91 1.54 3.87 0.46
CA LEU A 91 2.28 2.61 0.32
C LEU A 91 1.77 1.77 -0.86
N ASN A 92 0.46 1.59 -0.98
CA ASN A 92 -0.12 0.75 -2.03
C ASN A 92 -0.04 1.40 -3.40
N ARG A 93 -0.28 2.71 -3.51
CA ARG A 93 -0.16 3.45 -4.78
C ARG A 93 1.28 3.48 -5.27
N GLY A 94 2.24 3.77 -4.39
CA GLY A 94 3.67 3.68 -4.69
C GLY A 94 4.10 2.29 -5.15
N THR A 95 3.46 1.23 -4.65
CA THR A 95 3.71 -0.15 -5.10
C THR A 95 3.24 -0.40 -6.52
N LEU A 96 2.09 0.16 -6.91
CA LEU A 96 1.64 0.10 -8.29
C LEU A 96 2.55 0.92 -9.21
N PHE A 97 2.98 2.11 -8.77
CA PHE A 97 3.95 2.90 -9.53
C PHE A 97 5.28 2.17 -9.72
N LEU A 98 5.80 1.53 -8.67
CA LEU A 98 7.01 0.71 -8.75
C LEU A 98 6.83 -0.43 -9.78
N MET A 99 5.69 -1.13 -9.73
CA MET A 99 5.36 -2.21 -10.66
C MET A 99 5.27 -1.72 -12.12
N PHE A 100 4.81 -0.49 -12.34
CA PHE A 100 4.71 0.14 -13.66
C PHE A 100 5.98 0.84 -14.14
N GLY A 101 7.06 0.83 -13.35
CA GLY A 101 8.31 1.51 -13.70
C GLY A 101 8.27 3.03 -13.50
N GLU A 102 7.26 3.55 -12.82
CA GLU A 102 7.09 4.97 -12.49
C GLU A 102 7.86 5.30 -11.21
N TYR A 103 9.17 5.13 -11.25
CA TYR A 103 10.03 5.07 -10.06
C TYR A 103 10.02 6.37 -9.23
N GLU A 104 10.02 7.53 -9.87
CA GLU A 104 9.99 8.84 -9.18
C GLU A 104 8.66 9.05 -8.43
N LYS A 105 7.54 8.63 -9.02
CA LYS A 105 6.23 8.66 -8.37
C LYS A 105 6.20 7.67 -7.19
N ALA A 106 6.78 6.47 -7.38
CA ALA A 106 6.90 5.48 -6.32
C ALA A 106 7.74 6.02 -5.14
N ILE A 107 8.88 6.65 -5.41
CA ILE A 107 9.74 7.28 -4.38
C ILE A 107 8.99 8.36 -3.60
N THR A 108 8.22 9.20 -4.30
CA THR A 108 7.41 10.25 -3.68
C THR A 108 6.39 9.65 -2.71
N ASP A 109 5.63 8.65 -3.17
CA ASP A 109 4.61 7.97 -2.35
C ASP A 109 5.23 7.21 -1.17
N PHE A 110 6.31 6.46 -1.38
CA PHE A 110 6.97 5.76 -0.28
C PHE A 110 7.56 6.73 0.75
N THR A 111 8.03 7.89 0.33
CA THR A 111 8.52 8.92 1.26
C THR A 111 7.41 9.39 2.19
N GLN A 112 6.19 9.59 1.68
CA GLN A 112 5.03 9.92 2.53
C GLN A 112 4.62 8.76 3.45
N ALA A 113 4.77 7.51 3.00
CA ALA A 113 4.39 6.33 3.78
C ALA A 113 5.35 6.01 4.95
N ILE A 114 6.59 6.50 4.93
CA ILE A 114 7.61 6.18 5.96
C ILE A 114 7.26 6.73 7.34
N ASP A 115 6.47 7.82 7.40
CA ASP A 115 6.07 8.44 8.66
C ASP A 115 5.20 7.50 9.53
N ASP A 116 4.64 6.44 8.94
CA ASP A 116 3.93 5.38 9.68
C ASP A 116 4.87 4.30 10.20
N LYS A 117 5.19 4.34 11.50
CA LYS A 117 6.11 3.37 12.13
C LYS A 117 5.81 1.89 11.83
N PRO A 118 4.55 1.41 11.82
CA PRO A 118 4.25 0.01 11.52
C PRO A 118 4.58 -0.42 10.08
N THR A 119 4.59 0.51 9.11
CA THR A 119 4.83 0.19 7.69
C THR A 119 6.13 0.77 7.15
N ALA A 120 6.87 1.56 7.94
CA ALA A 120 8.11 2.22 7.58
C ALA A 120 9.15 1.28 6.95
N ALA A 121 9.41 0.10 7.53
CA ALA A 121 10.37 -0.85 6.97
C ALA A 121 9.98 -1.34 5.55
N ILE A 122 8.68 -1.52 5.30
CA ILE A 122 8.16 -1.91 3.98
C ILE A 122 8.32 -0.75 3.00
N ALA A 123 7.93 0.45 3.39
CA ALA A 123 8.07 1.65 2.56
C ALA A 123 9.53 1.93 2.20
N LEU A 124 10.45 1.87 3.18
CA LEU A 124 11.89 2.02 2.98
C LEU A 124 12.44 0.98 2.00
N SER A 125 12.16 -0.31 2.20
CA SER A 125 12.64 -1.33 1.27
C SER A 125 12.11 -1.16 -0.15
N ARG A 126 10.86 -0.72 -0.33
CA ARG A 126 10.29 -0.48 -1.66
C ARG A 126 10.83 0.80 -2.30
N ARG A 127 11.10 1.84 -1.51
CA ARG A 127 11.81 3.04 -1.97
C ARG A 127 13.24 2.73 -2.38
N GLY A 128 13.93 1.86 -1.63
CA GLY A 128 15.24 1.34 -2.00
C GLY A 128 15.24 0.59 -3.34
N GLN A 129 14.19 -0.20 -3.62
CA GLN A 129 14.01 -0.85 -4.93
C GLN A 129 13.81 0.16 -6.06
N ALA A 130 13.02 1.22 -5.83
CA ALA A 130 12.84 2.28 -6.82
C ALA A 130 14.14 3.06 -7.09
N HIS A 131 14.91 3.39 -6.04
CA HIS A 131 16.23 4.00 -6.18
C HIS A 131 17.21 3.10 -6.92
N GLU A 132 17.21 1.79 -6.63
CA GLU A 132 18.05 0.83 -7.34
C GLU A 132 17.71 0.78 -8.84
N ALA A 133 16.43 0.80 -9.19
CA ALA A 133 15.99 0.83 -10.59
C ALA A 133 16.38 2.11 -11.35
N LEU A 134 16.62 3.21 -10.62
CA LEU A 134 17.15 4.47 -11.14
C LEU A 134 18.68 4.59 -11.02
N GLU A 135 19.38 3.50 -10.66
CA GLU A 135 20.83 3.49 -10.41
C GLU A 135 21.29 4.45 -9.29
N HIS A 136 20.36 4.91 -8.44
CA HIS A 136 20.60 5.75 -7.26
C HIS A 136 21.12 4.89 -6.09
N ARG A 137 22.30 4.32 -6.28
CA ARG A 137 22.89 3.29 -5.43
C ARG A 137 23.05 3.69 -3.96
N SER A 138 23.48 4.92 -3.69
CA SER A 138 23.67 5.42 -2.32
C SER A 138 22.33 5.46 -1.57
N GLN A 139 21.32 6.08 -2.19
CA GLN A 139 19.99 6.21 -1.62
C GLN A 139 19.35 4.84 -1.39
N ALA A 140 19.52 3.89 -2.32
CA ALA A 140 19.03 2.53 -2.15
C ALA A 140 19.67 1.81 -0.94
N LEU A 141 20.99 1.96 -0.73
CA LEU A 141 21.67 1.38 0.43
C LEU A 141 21.22 2.01 1.74
N ASP A 142 21.01 3.33 1.77
CA ASP A 142 20.54 4.03 2.95
C ASP A 142 19.13 3.59 3.34
N ASP A 143 18.24 3.44 2.37
CA ASP A 143 16.88 2.92 2.57
C ASP A 143 16.87 1.47 3.07
N TYR A 144 17.66 0.58 2.45
CA TYR A 144 17.74 -0.80 2.91
C TYR A 144 18.34 -0.89 4.33
N ARG A 145 19.36 -0.08 4.65
CA ARG A 145 19.93 -0.02 6.01
C ARG A 145 18.89 0.42 7.02
N ALA A 146 18.19 1.52 6.76
CA ALA A 146 17.14 2.02 7.65
C ALA A 146 16.00 1.01 7.84
N ALA A 147 15.62 0.27 6.79
CA ALA A 147 14.63 -0.80 6.91
C ALA A 147 15.10 -1.93 7.85
N LEU A 148 16.39 -2.30 7.77
CA LEU A 148 16.99 -3.36 8.60
C LEU A 148 17.25 -2.92 10.04
N GLU A 149 17.47 -1.63 10.30
CA GLU A 149 17.54 -1.10 11.67
C GLU A 149 16.20 -1.25 12.39
N SER A 150 15.09 -1.03 11.68
CA SER A 150 13.74 -1.21 12.24
C SER A 150 13.31 -2.67 12.31
N TYR A 151 13.61 -3.46 11.27
CA TYR A 151 13.26 -4.87 11.20
C TYR A 151 14.44 -5.70 10.62
N PRO A 152 15.35 -6.20 11.49
CA PRO A 152 16.60 -6.84 11.05
C PRO A 152 16.43 -8.06 10.15
N ASN A 153 15.28 -8.74 10.24
CA ASN A 153 14.98 -9.92 9.45
C ASN A 153 14.17 -9.61 8.18
N PHE A 154 14.11 -8.34 7.73
CA PHE A 154 13.38 -8.00 6.52
C PHE A 154 14.06 -8.53 5.26
N GLN A 155 13.57 -9.65 4.73
CA GLN A 155 14.22 -10.39 3.65
C GLN A 155 14.48 -9.51 2.42
N SER A 156 13.48 -8.77 1.93
CA SER A 156 13.64 -7.93 0.74
C SER A 156 14.73 -6.86 0.90
N ALA A 157 14.84 -6.23 2.07
CA ALA A 157 15.89 -5.25 2.33
C ALA A 157 17.27 -5.90 2.47
N ARG A 158 17.38 -7.09 3.08
CA ARG A 158 18.64 -7.86 3.15
C ARG A 158 19.15 -8.23 1.75
N GLU A 159 18.26 -8.73 0.90
CA GLU A 159 18.58 -9.12 -0.47
C GLU A 159 18.99 -7.91 -1.31
N GLY A 160 18.26 -6.80 -1.21
CA GLY A 160 18.61 -5.54 -1.87
C GLY A 160 19.98 -5.02 -1.43
N PHE A 161 20.21 -4.93 -0.12
CA PHE A 161 21.49 -4.49 0.43
C PHE A 161 22.66 -5.36 -0.04
N ALA A 162 22.53 -6.69 0.10
CA ALA A 162 23.58 -7.63 -0.29
C ALA A 162 23.89 -7.55 -1.79
N ARG A 163 22.86 -7.50 -2.64
CA ARG A 163 23.00 -7.41 -4.10
C ARG A 163 23.79 -6.17 -4.50
N ILE A 164 23.45 -5.03 -3.93
CA ILE A 164 24.16 -3.79 -4.19
C ILE A 164 25.62 -3.96 -3.72
N THR A 165 25.87 -4.27 -2.45
CA THR A 165 27.25 -4.36 -1.92
C THR A 165 28.16 -5.40 -2.58
N ALA A 166 27.58 -6.44 -3.20
CA ALA A 166 28.33 -7.48 -3.90
C ALA A 166 28.83 -7.03 -5.29
N GLN A 167 28.26 -5.98 -5.86
CA GLN A 167 28.75 -5.40 -7.11
C GLN A 167 29.98 -4.54 -6.81
N PRO A 168 31.13 -4.76 -7.50
CA PRO A 168 32.28 -3.88 -7.37
C PRO A 168 31.84 -2.46 -7.76
N GLN A 169 32.28 -1.45 -7.00
CA GLN A 169 32.17 -0.07 -7.45
C GLN A 169 32.77 -0.01 -8.86
N GLN A 170 31.96 0.33 -9.86
CA GLN A 170 32.55 0.81 -11.11
C GLN A 170 33.44 1.96 -10.69
N ALA A 171 34.74 1.81 -10.93
CA ALA A 171 35.68 2.89 -10.76
C ALA A 171 35.05 4.10 -11.44
N GLU A 172 34.95 5.21 -10.72
CA GLU A 172 34.79 6.50 -11.35
C GLU A 172 35.98 6.64 -12.31
N GLU A 173 35.82 6.15 -13.54
CA GLU A 173 36.71 6.42 -14.66
C GLU A 173 36.51 7.89 -14.98
N ASN A 174 37.25 8.69 -14.24
CA ASN A 174 37.45 10.10 -14.47
C ASN A 174 38.56 10.20 -15.54
N PRO A 175 38.26 10.67 -16.77
CA PRO A 175 39.32 11.05 -17.71
C PRO A 175 40.04 12.33 -17.26
#